data_AF-A0A7S0IPQ4-F1
#
_entry.id   AF-A0A7S0IPQ4-F1
#
_cell.length_a   1.000
_cell.length_b   1.000
_cell.length_c   1.000
_cell.angle_alpha   90.00
_cell.angle_beta   90.00
_cell.angle_gamma   90.00
#
_symmetry.space_group_name_H-M   'P 1'
#
loop_
_entity.id
_entity.type
_entity.pdbx_description
1 polymer ?
#
loop_
_entity_poly.entity_id
_entity_poly.type
_entity_poly.pdbx_seq_one_letter_code
_entity_poly.pdbx_strand_id
1 'polypeptide(L)'
;FVYASNSMPARMPEEQEYWNADGRKMVWTQIALNGTDQLRQRAAWALAQIFVISKERVGMDSYSEAWLAYYDALVRHAFGNYRELLRELTYNPMLGIYLAHRESRSHLSMGSTAGKYPSEFFARELLQLFTVGLHTLDADGTTPAHSPPAFTVDDVADVAKALTGFREQSHRTNIESHSSSLNRIDPLRIDLARRDLFPKRGLDGAYL
;
A
#
# COMPACT_ATOMS: atom_id res chain seq x y z
N PHE A 1 34.17 16.31 13.19
CA PHE A 1 33.04 15.45 13.53
C PHE A 1 32.46 14.91 12.20
N VAL A 2 33.06 13.91 11.52
CA VAL A 2 33.16 12.44 11.78
C VAL A 2 31.83 11.74 11.40
N TYR A 3 31.65 10.82 10.44
CA TYR A 3 32.48 9.88 9.66
C TYR A 3 31.87 9.70 8.24
N ALA A 4 32.64 9.85 7.15
CA ALA A 4 32.34 9.22 5.85
C ALA A 4 33.57 9.18 4.90
N SER A 5 34.80 9.16 5.43
CA SER A 5 36.01 9.18 4.58
C SER A 5 37.01 8.06 4.88
N ASN A 6 36.67 7.05 5.69
CA ASN A 6 37.61 6.01 6.10
C ASN A 6 37.05 4.57 6.03
N SER A 7 36.28 4.22 5.00
CA SER A 7 35.86 2.83 4.83
C SER A 7 35.56 2.41 3.38
N MET A 8 36.23 3.00 2.39
CA MET A 8 36.42 2.30 1.11
C MET A 8 37.78 1.61 1.19
N PRO A 9 37.84 0.27 1.31
CA PRO A 9 39.11 -0.43 1.31
C PRO A 9 39.84 -0.20 -0.02
N ALA A 10 41.17 -0.11 0.02
CA ALA A 10 42.02 0.10 -1.17
C ALA A 10 41.86 -1.00 -2.24
N ARG A 11 41.23 -2.13 -1.87
CA ARG A 11 40.77 -3.21 -2.73
C ARG A 11 39.39 -3.63 -2.21
N MET A 12 38.38 -3.68 -3.09
CA MET A 12 37.09 -4.27 -2.75
C MET A 12 37.32 -5.70 -2.22
N PRO A 13 36.67 -6.13 -1.13
CA PRO A 13 36.76 -7.52 -0.68
C PRO A 13 36.45 -8.46 -1.85
N GLU A 14 37.23 -9.53 -2.02
CA GLU A 14 36.99 -10.52 -3.10
C GLU A 14 35.60 -11.15 -3.00
N GLU A 15 35.01 -11.16 -1.80
CA GLU A 15 33.62 -11.50 -1.56
C GLU A 15 32.96 -10.40 -0.70
N GLN A 16 32.08 -9.63 -1.33
CA GLN A 16 31.03 -8.91 -0.60
C GLN A 16 29.84 -9.86 -0.50
N GLU A 17 29.47 -10.20 0.74
CA GLU A 17 28.25 -10.96 1.01
C GLU A 17 27.05 -10.06 0.69
N TYR A 18 26.60 -10.10 -0.56
CA TYR A 18 25.44 -9.37 -1.04
C TYR A 18 24.17 -10.07 -0.58
N TRP A 19 23.62 -9.65 0.55
CA TRP A 19 22.27 -10.05 0.95
C TRP A 19 21.26 -9.34 0.03
N ASN A 20 20.42 -10.08 -0.69
CA ASN A 20 19.41 -9.51 -1.60
C ASN A 20 18.53 -8.43 -0.94
N ALA A 21 18.29 -8.53 0.37
CA ALA A 21 17.52 -7.58 1.17
C ALA A 21 18.20 -6.19 1.34
N ASP A 22 19.49 -6.07 1.06
CA ASP A 22 20.26 -4.82 1.12
C ASP A 22 20.29 -4.08 -0.22
N GLY A 23 19.93 -4.75 -1.32
CA GLY A 23 19.85 -4.13 -2.66
C GLY A 23 18.95 -2.89 -2.67
N ARG A 24 17.74 -2.99 -2.11
CA ARG A 24 16.81 -1.86 -1.97
C ARG A 24 17.37 -0.68 -1.16
N LYS A 25 18.16 -0.94 -0.10
CA LYS A 25 18.76 0.11 0.73
C LYS A 25 19.83 0.85 -0.06
N MET A 26 20.65 0.13 -0.82
CA MET A 26 21.66 0.72 -1.69
C MET A 26 21.02 1.60 -2.76
N VAL A 27 19.99 1.11 -3.46
CA VAL A 27 19.27 1.87 -4.49
C VAL A 27 18.69 3.16 -3.89
N TRP A 28 17.96 3.06 -2.78
CA TRP A 28 17.37 4.23 -2.12
C TRP A 28 18.43 5.22 -1.67
N THR A 29 19.53 4.75 -1.05
CA THR A 29 20.61 5.62 -0.57
C THR A 29 21.31 6.34 -1.73
N GLN A 30 21.54 5.64 -2.84
CA GLN A 30 22.15 6.23 -4.03
C GLN A 30 21.26 7.34 -4.61
N ILE A 31 19.94 7.13 -4.68
CA ILE A 31 18.99 8.15 -5.13
C ILE A 31 18.93 9.31 -4.12
N ALA A 32 18.89 9.02 -2.82
CA ALA A 32 18.83 10.04 -1.78
C ALA A 32 20.08 10.94 -1.76
N LEU A 33 21.26 10.40 -2.06
CA LEU A 33 22.51 11.18 -2.07
C LEU A 33 22.80 11.86 -3.42
N ASN A 34 22.54 11.16 -4.53
CA ASN A 34 23.03 11.55 -5.85
C ASN A 34 21.91 11.80 -6.88
N GLY A 35 20.65 11.55 -6.53
CA GLY A 35 19.51 11.76 -7.42
C GLY A 35 19.31 13.24 -7.78
N THR A 36 18.89 13.51 -9.01
CA THR A 36 18.66 14.87 -9.50
C THR A 36 17.35 15.49 -9.01
N ASP A 37 16.39 14.66 -8.61
CA ASP A 37 15.01 15.03 -8.22
C ASP A 37 14.79 15.00 -6.69
N GLN A 38 15.74 15.55 -5.93
CA GLN A 38 15.76 15.48 -4.46
C GLN A 38 14.45 15.90 -3.76
N LEU A 39 13.77 16.94 -4.25
CA LEU A 39 12.50 17.37 -3.67
C LEU A 39 11.41 16.29 -3.80
N ARG A 40 11.36 15.62 -4.96
CA ARG A 40 10.40 14.53 -5.24
C ARG A 40 10.65 13.36 -4.31
N GLN A 41 11.90 12.98 -4.11
CA GLN A 41 12.29 11.89 -3.21
C GLN A 41 11.93 12.20 -1.75
N ARG A 42 12.13 13.45 -1.30
CA ARG A 42 11.72 13.89 0.04
C ARG A 42 10.20 13.89 0.22
N ALA A 43 9.45 14.34 -0.77
CA ALA A 43 8.00 14.29 -0.75
C ALA A 43 7.48 12.84 -0.75
N ALA A 44 8.07 11.96 -1.58
CA ALA A 44 7.78 10.53 -1.59
C ALA A 44 8.09 9.87 -0.24
N TRP A 45 9.19 10.27 0.40
CA TRP A 45 9.52 9.81 1.74
C TRP A 45 8.49 10.24 2.79
N ALA A 46 7.99 11.48 2.73
CA ALA A 46 6.91 11.94 3.59
C ALA A 46 5.61 11.14 3.35
N LEU A 47 5.26 10.87 2.09
CA LEU A 47 4.13 10.01 1.75
C LEU A 47 4.32 8.57 2.29
N ALA A 48 5.55 8.05 2.31
CA ALA A 48 5.84 6.73 2.87
C ALA A 48 5.63 6.67 4.39
N GLN A 49 5.66 7.81 5.10
CA GLN A 49 5.32 7.88 6.52
C GLN A 49 3.81 7.93 6.76
N ILE A 50 3.02 8.30 5.75
CA ILE A 50 1.55 8.26 5.80
C ILE A 50 1.07 6.86 5.39
N PHE A 51 1.53 6.37 4.24
CA PHE A 51 1.19 5.05 3.70
C PHE A 51 2.19 3.98 4.13
N VAL A 52 2.27 3.76 5.43
CA VAL A 52 3.23 2.83 6.05
C VAL A 52 2.86 1.38 5.73
N ILE A 53 3.88 0.57 5.39
CA ILE A 53 3.78 -0.89 5.26
C ILE A 53 4.87 -1.57 6.11
N SER A 54 4.55 -2.69 6.74
CA SER A 54 5.49 -3.45 7.59
C SER A 54 6.16 -4.59 6.83
N LYS A 55 7.49 -4.71 6.99
CA LYS A 55 8.28 -5.84 6.48
C LYS A 55 7.81 -7.18 7.02
N GLU A 56 7.59 -7.24 8.34
CA GLU A 56 7.17 -8.46 9.04
C GLU A 56 5.80 -8.93 8.54
N ARG A 57 4.84 -8.01 8.42
CA ARG A 57 3.47 -8.36 8.00
C ARG A 57 3.40 -8.70 6.52
N VAL A 58 4.24 -8.10 5.67
CA VAL A 58 4.28 -8.43 4.24
C VAL A 58 5.05 -9.73 3.98
N GLY A 59 6.12 -10.00 4.75
CA GLY A 59 6.88 -11.26 4.68
C GLY A 59 7.62 -11.48 3.36
N MET A 60 8.09 -10.40 2.72
CA MET A 60 8.76 -10.43 1.41
C MET A 60 10.09 -9.69 1.42
N ASP A 61 10.90 -9.87 2.46
CA ASP A 61 12.10 -9.06 2.64
C ASP A 61 13.17 -9.22 1.55
N SER A 62 13.20 -10.39 0.90
CA SER A 62 14.10 -10.66 -0.21
C SER A 62 13.62 -10.12 -1.56
N TYR A 63 12.36 -9.65 -1.67
CA TYR A 63 11.76 -9.21 -2.94
C TYR A 63 11.96 -7.72 -3.19
N SER A 64 13.19 -7.32 -3.54
CA SER A 64 13.56 -5.91 -3.71
C SER A 64 12.67 -5.16 -4.71
N GLU A 65 12.30 -5.77 -5.83
CA GLU A 65 11.53 -5.13 -6.89
C GLU A 65 10.10 -4.81 -6.43
N ALA A 66 9.48 -5.67 -5.61
CA ALA A 66 8.15 -5.41 -5.04
C ALA A 66 8.15 -4.21 -4.07
N TRP A 67 9.19 -4.09 -3.23
CA TRP A 67 9.36 -2.93 -2.33
C TRP A 67 9.63 -1.64 -3.10
N LEU A 68 10.49 -1.71 -4.13
CA LEU A 68 10.81 -0.56 -4.96
C LEU A 68 9.59 -0.10 -5.77
N ALA A 69 8.81 -1.02 -6.35
CA ALA A 69 7.59 -0.69 -7.07
C ALA A 69 6.56 0.05 -6.20
N TYR A 70 6.45 -0.31 -4.91
CA TYR A 70 5.62 0.42 -3.96
C TYR A 70 6.14 1.85 -3.73
N TYR A 71 7.45 2.00 -3.52
CA TYR A 71 8.06 3.33 -3.31
C TYR A 71 7.97 4.20 -4.58
N ASP A 72 8.15 3.62 -5.75
CA ASP A 72 8.05 4.30 -7.05
C ASP A 72 6.65 4.88 -7.30
N ALA A 73 5.60 4.22 -6.78
CA ALA A 73 4.24 4.79 -6.79
C ALA A 73 4.18 6.12 -6.01
N LEU A 74 4.81 6.16 -4.84
CA LEU A 74 4.89 7.38 -4.03
C LEU A 74 5.72 8.47 -4.73
N VAL A 75 6.82 8.11 -5.38
CA VAL A 75 7.67 9.03 -6.15
C VAL A 75 6.91 9.61 -7.35
N ARG A 76 6.17 8.78 -8.10
CA ARG A 76 5.37 9.23 -9.25
C ARG A 76 4.29 10.22 -8.83
N HIS A 77 3.61 9.96 -7.71
CA HIS A 77 2.52 10.81 -7.21
C HIS A 77 2.95 11.88 -6.20
N ALA A 78 4.25 12.08 -5.97
CA ALA A 78 4.77 13.01 -4.96
C ALA A 78 4.21 14.44 -5.05
N PHE A 79 3.89 14.91 -6.26
CA PHE A 79 3.26 16.21 -6.52
C PHE A 79 1.93 16.07 -7.28
N GLY A 80 1.35 14.87 -7.25
CA GLY A 80 0.18 14.49 -8.05
C GLY A 80 -1.14 14.68 -7.32
N ASN A 81 -2.18 14.09 -7.89
CA ASN A 81 -3.51 14.09 -7.30
C ASN A 81 -3.64 12.96 -6.26
N TYR A 82 -4.14 13.29 -5.06
CA TYR A 82 -4.28 12.34 -3.95
C TYR A 82 -5.18 11.13 -4.27
N ARG A 83 -6.25 11.33 -5.05
CA ARG A 83 -7.14 10.25 -5.49
C ARG A 83 -6.43 9.26 -6.40
N GLU A 84 -5.55 9.74 -7.27
CA GLU A 84 -4.79 8.88 -8.18
C GLU A 84 -3.70 8.11 -7.43
N LEU A 85 -3.02 8.76 -6.46
CA LEU A 85 -2.13 8.09 -5.52
C LEU A 85 -2.83 6.94 -4.79
N LEU A 86 -3.96 7.26 -4.14
CA LEU A 86 -4.71 6.29 -3.34
C LEU A 86 -5.23 5.14 -4.21
N ARG A 87 -5.70 5.43 -5.42
CA ARG A 87 -6.09 4.40 -6.39
C ARG A 87 -4.93 3.48 -6.67
N GLU A 88 -3.76 4.02 -7.01
CA GLU A 88 -2.63 3.18 -7.37
C GLU A 88 -2.15 2.31 -6.19
N LEU A 89 -2.05 2.88 -4.99
CA LEU A 89 -1.69 2.13 -3.79
C LEU A 89 -2.72 1.04 -3.46
N THR A 90 -4.01 1.31 -3.68
CA THR A 90 -5.09 0.30 -3.51
C THR A 90 -4.85 -0.93 -4.37
N TYR A 91 -4.38 -0.73 -5.60
CA TYR A 91 -4.03 -1.81 -6.51
C TYR A 91 -2.62 -2.36 -6.29
N ASN A 92 -1.79 -1.80 -5.41
CA ASN A 92 -0.46 -2.32 -5.19
C ASN A 92 -0.51 -3.61 -4.34
N PRO A 93 0.13 -4.72 -4.78
CA PRO A 93 0.14 -5.96 -4.01
C PRO A 93 0.68 -5.83 -2.59
N MET A 94 1.68 -4.98 -2.35
CA MET A 94 2.28 -4.78 -1.02
C MET A 94 1.27 -4.24 -0.02
N LEU A 95 0.47 -3.24 -0.41
CA LEU A 95 -0.62 -2.75 0.43
C LEU A 95 -1.73 -3.80 0.56
N GLY A 96 -2.04 -4.51 -0.52
CA GLY A 96 -2.94 -5.66 -0.56
C GLY A 96 -2.66 -6.71 0.51
N ILE A 97 -1.38 -7.07 0.66
CA ILE A 97 -0.89 -8.00 1.68
C ILE A 97 -1.03 -7.35 3.06
N TYR A 98 -0.49 -6.14 3.21
CA TYR A 98 -0.40 -5.46 4.49
C TYR A 98 -1.78 -5.23 5.12
N LEU A 99 -2.74 -4.72 4.37
CA LEU A 99 -4.09 -4.43 4.84
C LEU A 99 -5.10 -5.55 4.56
N ALA A 100 -4.60 -6.71 4.14
CA ALA A 100 -5.38 -7.93 3.93
C ALA A 100 -6.65 -7.74 3.07
N HIS A 101 -6.62 -6.82 2.10
CA HIS A 101 -7.68 -6.71 1.09
C HIS A 101 -7.36 -7.52 -0.17
N ARG A 102 -6.10 -7.95 -0.36
CA ARG A 102 -5.80 -8.97 -1.37
C ARG A 102 -6.58 -10.25 -1.03
N GLU A 103 -7.18 -10.85 -2.05
CA GLU A 103 -8.00 -12.05 -1.95
C GLU A 103 -9.26 -11.94 -1.05
N SER A 104 -9.56 -10.74 -0.51
CA SER A 104 -10.79 -10.46 0.24
C SER A 104 -12.01 -10.74 -0.64
N ARG A 105 -13.04 -11.35 -0.06
CA ARG A 105 -14.23 -11.83 -0.79
C ARG A 105 -15.50 -11.22 -0.21
N SER A 106 -16.49 -11.06 -1.08
CA SER A 106 -17.87 -10.80 -0.66
C SER A 106 -18.43 -11.95 0.17
N HIS A 107 -19.38 -11.59 1.05
CA HIS A 107 -20.20 -12.54 1.80
C HIS A 107 -20.92 -13.55 0.90
N LEU A 108 -21.39 -13.10 -0.28
CA LEU A 108 -22.08 -13.95 -1.27
C LEU A 108 -21.31 -13.99 -2.60
N SER A 109 -20.01 -14.28 -2.52
CA SER A 109 -19.19 -14.56 -3.70
C SER A 109 -19.75 -15.77 -4.48
N MET A 110 -19.79 -15.67 -5.81
CA MET A 110 -20.34 -16.73 -6.69
C MET A 110 -19.69 -18.09 -6.38
N GLY A 111 -20.50 -19.05 -5.93
CA GLY A 111 -20.07 -20.41 -5.61
C GLY A 111 -19.60 -20.65 -4.18
N SER A 112 -19.71 -19.68 -3.26
CA SER A 112 -19.39 -19.89 -1.84
C SER A 112 -20.65 -20.23 -1.02
N THR A 113 -20.69 -21.41 -0.41
CA THR A 113 -21.72 -21.84 0.56
C THR A 113 -21.43 -21.42 2.00
N ALA A 114 -20.22 -20.94 2.29
CA ALA A 114 -19.85 -20.39 3.59
C ALA A 114 -19.59 -18.87 3.45
N GLY A 115 -20.38 -18.06 4.15
CA GLY A 115 -20.26 -16.61 4.14
C GLY A 115 -18.94 -16.15 4.76
N LYS A 116 -17.99 -15.71 3.92
CA LYS A 116 -16.78 -15.00 4.38
C LYS A 116 -17.05 -13.52 4.37
N TYR A 117 -16.90 -12.86 5.51
CA TYR A 117 -17.04 -11.41 5.57
C TYR A 117 -15.85 -10.72 4.89
N PRO A 118 -16.09 -9.59 4.19
CA PRO A 118 -15.02 -8.75 3.68
C PRO A 118 -14.05 -8.32 4.79
N SER A 119 -12.75 -8.27 4.46
CA SER A 119 -11.75 -7.72 5.38
C SER A 119 -11.98 -6.23 5.60
N GLU A 120 -12.11 -5.82 6.86
CA GLU A 120 -12.30 -4.42 7.24
C GLU A 120 -10.99 -3.63 7.42
N PHE A 121 -9.82 -4.29 7.49
CA PHE A 121 -8.58 -3.61 7.85
C PHE A 121 -8.28 -2.45 6.88
N PHE A 122 -8.35 -2.68 5.58
CA PHE A 122 -8.14 -1.59 4.63
C PHE A 122 -9.25 -0.53 4.69
N ALA A 123 -10.52 -0.93 4.89
CA ALA A 123 -11.61 0.04 5.01
C ALA A 123 -11.41 0.98 6.20
N ARG A 124 -10.96 0.45 7.34
CA ARG A 124 -10.63 1.24 8.53
C ARG A 124 -9.48 2.17 8.28
N GLU A 125 -8.35 1.69 7.76
CA GLU A 125 -7.20 2.56 7.48
C GLU A 125 -7.51 3.63 6.43
N LEU A 126 -8.30 3.26 5.41
CA LEU A 126 -8.72 4.19 4.37
C LEU A 126 -9.51 5.36 4.96
N LEU A 127 -10.51 5.07 5.80
CA LEU A 127 -11.33 6.10 6.42
C LEU A 127 -10.57 6.86 7.51
N GLN A 128 -9.90 6.16 8.42
CA GLN A 128 -9.36 6.76 9.64
C GLN A 128 -7.98 7.41 9.46
N LEU A 129 -7.09 6.84 8.64
CA LEU A 129 -5.71 7.30 8.50
C LEU A 129 -5.45 8.02 7.17
N PHE A 130 -6.08 7.56 6.08
CA PHE A 130 -5.76 8.05 4.75
C PHE A 130 -6.70 9.12 4.23
N THR A 131 -7.91 9.28 4.75
CA THR A 131 -8.86 10.23 4.15
C THR A 131 -9.60 11.09 5.17
N VAL A 132 -10.57 10.53 5.88
CA VAL A 132 -11.55 11.29 6.67
C VAL A 132 -10.99 11.68 8.03
N GLY A 133 -10.31 10.76 8.71
CA GLY A 133 -9.97 10.91 10.12
C GLY A 133 -11.08 10.39 11.04
N LEU A 134 -10.81 10.36 12.34
CA LEU A 134 -11.75 9.86 13.35
C LEU A 134 -12.92 10.82 13.62
N HIS A 135 -12.67 12.12 13.44
CA HIS A 135 -13.63 13.20 13.69
C HIS A 135 -13.65 14.14 12.49
N THR A 136 -14.82 14.72 12.23
CA THR A 136 -14.94 15.82 11.27
C THR A 136 -14.31 17.07 11.87
N LEU A 137 -13.52 17.78 11.07
CA LEU A 137 -12.89 19.04 11.46
C LEU A 137 -13.62 20.21 10.81
N ASP A 138 -13.69 21.33 11.51
CA ASP A 138 -14.09 22.62 10.96
C ASP A 138 -13.04 23.10 9.92
N ALA A 139 -13.41 24.10 9.12
CA ALA A 139 -12.53 24.59 8.04
C ALA A 139 -11.19 25.17 8.55
N ASP A 140 -11.12 25.54 9.83
CA ASP A 140 -9.92 26.01 10.52
C ASP A 140 -9.10 24.87 11.16
N GLY A 141 -9.54 23.62 11.01
CA GLY A 141 -8.91 22.43 11.55
C GLY A 141 -9.26 22.11 13.00
N THR A 142 -10.14 22.91 13.63
CA THR A 142 -10.61 22.61 15.00
C THR A 142 -11.65 21.49 14.99
N THR A 143 -11.74 20.75 16.09
CA THR A 143 -12.75 19.70 16.25
C THR A 143 -13.96 20.29 16.98
N PRO A 144 -15.20 20.14 16.44
CA PRO A 144 -16.38 20.63 17.11
C PRO A 144 -16.54 20.01 18.51
N ALA A 145 -17.00 20.81 19.48
CA ALA A 145 -17.32 20.30 20.80
C ALA A 145 -18.43 19.23 20.70
N HIS A 146 -18.15 18.02 21.17
CA HIS A 146 -19.04 16.83 21.03
C HIS A 146 -19.25 16.34 19.59
N SER A 147 -18.25 16.48 18.71
CA SER A 147 -18.30 15.90 17.37
C SER A 147 -18.48 14.37 17.43
N PRO A 148 -19.53 13.80 16.81
CA PRO A 148 -19.64 12.35 16.67
C PRO A 148 -18.48 11.80 15.81
N PRO A 149 -18.21 10.49 15.87
CA PRO A 149 -17.26 9.87 14.94
C PRO A 149 -17.64 10.19 13.49
N ALA A 150 -16.64 10.43 12.64
CA ALA A 150 -16.86 10.82 11.25
C ALA A 150 -17.51 9.71 10.40
N PHE A 151 -17.47 8.47 10.86
CA PHE A 151 -18.09 7.31 10.23
C PHE A 151 -18.46 6.26 11.29
N THR A 152 -19.38 5.37 10.94
CA THR A 152 -19.85 4.28 11.79
C THR A 152 -19.23 2.94 11.41
N VAL A 153 -19.47 1.90 12.22
CA VAL A 153 -19.06 0.53 11.89
C VAL A 153 -19.74 0.02 10.63
N ASP A 154 -21.00 0.42 10.38
CA ASP A 154 -21.72 0.03 9.16
C ASP A 154 -21.07 0.64 7.91
N ASP A 155 -20.58 1.88 8.02
CA ASP A 155 -19.88 2.54 6.91
C ASP A 155 -18.55 1.85 6.60
N VAL A 156 -17.82 1.41 7.65
CA VAL A 156 -16.62 0.57 7.48
C VAL A 156 -16.97 -0.73 6.74
N ALA A 157 -18.07 -1.38 7.12
CA ALA A 157 -18.50 -2.62 6.49
C ALA A 157 -18.88 -2.39 5.00
N ASP A 158 -19.55 -1.29 4.67
CA ASP A 158 -19.90 -0.97 3.29
C ASP A 158 -18.68 -0.63 2.42
N VAL A 159 -17.72 0.13 2.96
CA VAL A 159 -16.42 0.36 2.31
C VAL A 159 -15.66 -0.96 2.15
N ALA A 160 -15.66 -1.84 3.16
CA ALA A 160 -15.02 -3.15 3.08
C ALA A 160 -15.59 -4.01 1.95
N LYS A 161 -16.92 -4.00 1.74
CA LYS A 161 -17.54 -4.67 0.59
C LYS A 161 -17.03 -4.09 -0.74
N ALA A 162 -16.86 -2.76 -0.84
CA ALA A 162 -16.30 -2.10 -2.02
C ALA A 162 -14.80 -2.40 -2.23
N LEU A 163 -14.11 -2.94 -1.23
CA LEU A 163 -12.70 -3.31 -1.27
C LEU A 163 -12.47 -4.82 -1.48
N THR A 164 -13.49 -5.57 -1.87
CA THR A 164 -13.39 -7.01 -2.19
C THR A 164 -12.93 -7.28 -3.63
N GLY A 165 -12.41 -8.48 -3.87
CA GLY A 165 -12.14 -9.00 -5.22
C GLY A 165 -10.77 -8.67 -5.79
N PHE A 166 -9.86 -8.06 -5.05
CA PHE A 166 -8.50 -7.81 -5.54
C PHE A 166 -7.67 -9.08 -5.54
N ARG A 167 -6.98 -9.40 -6.65
CA ARG A 167 -6.14 -10.60 -6.77
C ARG A 167 -4.85 -10.31 -7.51
N GLU A 168 -3.83 -11.09 -7.17
CA GLU A 168 -2.53 -11.09 -7.85
C GLU A 168 -2.71 -11.57 -9.29
N GLN A 169 -1.91 -11.02 -10.20
CA GLN A 169 -1.88 -11.47 -11.59
C GLN A 169 -1.09 -12.76 -11.72
N SER A 170 -1.28 -13.45 -12.85
CA SER A 170 -0.38 -14.53 -13.26
C SER A 170 1.06 -14.03 -13.38
N HIS A 171 2.01 -14.88 -12.99
CA HIS A 171 3.43 -14.59 -13.12
C HIS A 171 3.84 -14.28 -14.57
N ARG A 172 4.83 -13.39 -14.73
CA ARG A 172 5.51 -13.07 -15.99
C ARG A 172 7.02 -13.28 -15.84
N THR A 173 7.72 -13.62 -16.92
CA THR A 173 9.11 -14.13 -16.87
C THR A 173 10.19 -13.06 -16.61
N ASN A 174 9.81 -11.79 -16.50
CA ASN A 174 10.71 -10.64 -16.32
C ASN A 174 10.43 -9.87 -15.02
N ILE A 175 10.14 -10.62 -13.95
CA ILE A 175 10.05 -10.08 -12.60
C ILE A 175 10.84 -10.95 -11.64
N GLU A 176 11.28 -10.34 -10.55
CA GLU A 176 11.79 -11.06 -9.41
C GLU A 176 10.77 -12.09 -8.89
N SER A 177 11.18 -13.35 -8.81
CA SER A 177 10.38 -14.42 -8.21
C SER A 177 11.28 -15.39 -7.45
N HIS A 178 10.95 -15.64 -6.19
CA HIS A 178 11.76 -16.49 -5.31
C HIS A 178 11.10 -17.85 -4.98
N SER A 179 9.89 -18.13 -5.47
CA SER A 179 9.21 -19.43 -5.29
C SER A 179 7.77 -19.45 -5.81
N SER A 180 7.12 -18.29 -5.99
CA SER A 180 5.69 -18.21 -6.30
C SER A 180 5.40 -18.02 -7.79
N SER A 181 4.38 -18.71 -8.30
CA SER A 181 3.74 -18.46 -9.60
C SER A 181 2.87 -17.20 -9.63
N LEU A 182 3.00 -16.32 -8.63
CA LEU A 182 2.19 -15.12 -8.46
C LEU A 182 3.01 -13.87 -8.73
N ASN A 183 2.35 -12.88 -9.35
CA ASN A 183 2.92 -11.59 -9.65
C ASN A 183 2.55 -10.57 -8.56
N ARG A 184 3.56 -10.15 -7.80
CA ARG A 184 3.42 -9.23 -6.66
C ARG A 184 4.02 -7.84 -6.91
N ILE A 185 4.28 -7.54 -8.17
CA ILE A 185 4.86 -6.28 -8.62
C ILE A 185 3.81 -5.51 -9.39
N ASP A 186 3.15 -6.20 -10.32
CA ASP A 186 2.11 -5.59 -11.14
C ASP A 186 0.84 -5.33 -10.32
N PRO A 187 0.01 -4.35 -10.72
CA PRO A 187 -1.22 -4.01 -10.02
C PRO A 187 -2.15 -5.21 -9.84
N LEU A 188 -2.80 -5.33 -8.70
CA LEU A 188 -3.88 -6.29 -8.46
C LEU A 188 -4.98 -6.12 -9.52
N ARG A 189 -5.68 -7.22 -9.85
CA ARG A 189 -6.84 -7.19 -10.74
C ARG A 189 -8.12 -7.48 -9.96
N ILE A 190 -9.23 -6.94 -10.44
CA ILE A 190 -10.55 -7.25 -9.88
C ILE A 190 -11.02 -8.59 -10.45
N ASP A 191 -11.22 -9.56 -9.55
CA ASP A 191 -11.89 -10.82 -9.80
C ASP A 191 -13.39 -10.65 -9.51
N LEU A 192 -14.19 -10.57 -10.58
CA LEU A 192 -15.63 -10.35 -10.50
C LEU A 192 -16.36 -11.44 -9.69
N ALA A 193 -15.85 -12.68 -9.67
CA ALA A 193 -16.49 -13.76 -8.92
C ALA A 193 -16.42 -13.54 -7.40
N ARG A 194 -15.44 -12.75 -6.94
CA ARG A 194 -15.18 -12.44 -5.53
C ARG A 194 -15.60 -11.04 -5.11
N ARG A 195 -15.89 -10.19 -6.09
CA ARG A 195 -16.38 -8.84 -5.88
C ARG A 195 -17.76 -8.88 -5.24
N ASP A 196 -18.02 -7.94 -4.34
CA ASP A 196 -19.34 -7.74 -3.78
C ASP A 196 -20.24 -7.03 -4.79
N LEU A 197 -21.39 -7.66 -5.09
CA LEU A 197 -22.33 -7.20 -6.11
C LEU A 197 -23.51 -6.41 -5.52
N PHE A 198 -23.63 -6.35 -4.19
CA PHE A 198 -24.73 -5.62 -3.57
C PHE A 198 -24.50 -4.10 -3.65
N PRO A 199 -25.56 -3.29 -3.52
CA PRO A 199 -25.40 -1.85 -3.34
C PRO A 199 -24.44 -1.52 -2.20
N LYS A 200 -23.76 -0.39 -2.33
CA LYS A 200 -22.83 0.14 -1.31
C LYS A 200 -23.37 1.48 -0.85
N ARG A 201 -23.37 1.73 0.45
CA ARG A 201 -23.75 3.04 0.96
C ARG A 201 -22.52 3.95 1.02
N GLY A 202 -22.67 5.19 0.59
CA GLY A 202 -21.74 6.28 0.85
C GLY A 202 -21.85 6.79 2.29
N LEU A 203 -20.89 7.60 2.71
CA LEU A 203 -20.89 8.22 4.04
C LEU A 203 -22.01 9.27 4.22
N ASP A 204 -22.57 9.75 3.11
CA ASP A 204 -23.75 10.62 3.07
C ASP A 204 -25.08 9.84 3.19
N GLY A 205 -25.01 8.51 3.31
CA GLY A 205 -26.17 7.64 3.38
C GLY A 205 -26.79 7.28 2.03
N ALA A 206 -26.30 7.84 0.92
CA ALA A 206 -26.78 7.51 -0.42
C ALA A 206 -26.18 6.19 -0.92
N TYR A 207 -26.88 5.48 -1.81
CA TYR A 207 -26.33 4.28 -2.44
C TYR A 207 -25.52 4.63 -3.70
N LEU A 208 -24.40 3.94 -3.87
CA LEU A 208 -23.51 3.96 -5.02
C LEU A 208 -23.79 2.77 -5.97
#